data_AF-A0A969BTV6-F1
#
_entry.id   AF-A0A969BTV6-F1
#
_cell.length_a   1.000
_cell.length_b   1.000
_cell.length_c   1.000
_cell.angle_alpha   90.00
_cell.angle_beta   90.00
_cell.angle_gamma   90.00
#
_symmetry.space_group_name_H-M   'P 1'
#
loop_
_entity.id
_entity.type
_entity.pdbx_description
1 polymer ?
#
loop_
_entity_poly.entity_id
_entity_poly.type
_entity_poly.pdbx_seq_one_letter_code
_entity_poly.pdbx_strand_id
1 'polypeptide(L)'
;MLYILNAKGQLDLRAVEQLCDLSRNELVEALGTLIYEDPSENRWVLADEYLSGNVRSRLRAAKSAALFEPRFVRNVQALEGVVPPMLGPGDIDAGLGAPWIPADVIEGFVQQLMPEVSGVTITFYDRISTWKMRWHKWQEKKKMLNLSGVRRAPMRSN
;
A
#
# COMPACT_ATOMS: atom_id res chain seq x y z
N MET A 1 -2.78 32.94 -15.22
CA MET A 1 -1.73 32.09 -15.83
C MET A 1 -2.38 30.75 -16.22
N LEU A 2 -3.04 30.67 -17.39
CA LEU A 2 -3.88 29.53 -17.80
C LEU A 2 -3.67 29.11 -19.27
N TYR A 3 -2.77 29.76 -20.01
CA TYR A 3 -2.62 29.58 -21.47
C TYR A 3 -1.68 28.43 -21.90
N ILE A 4 -1.17 27.63 -20.96
CA ILE A 4 -0.16 26.59 -21.22
C ILE A 4 -0.78 25.17 -21.32
N LEU A 5 -2.04 25.03 -20.90
CA LEU A 5 -2.74 23.75 -20.81
C LEU A 5 -3.77 23.60 -21.93
N ASN A 6 -3.82 22.42 -22.55
CA ASN A 6 -4.91 22.08 -23.47
C ASN A 6 -6.21 21.77 -22.70
N ALA A 7 -7.31 21.53 -23.42
CA ALA A 7 -8.61 21.20 -22.84
C ALA A 7 -8.62 19.93 -21.95
N LYS A 8 -7.55 19.12 -21.99
CA LYS A 8 -7.34 17.94 -21.15
C LYS A 8 -6.36 18.18 -20.00
N GLY A 9 -5.93 19.43 -19.77
CA GLY A 9 -4.97 19.77 -18.72
C GLY A 9 -3.53 19.32 -19.02
N GLN A 10 -3.21 18.99 -20.27
CA GLN A 10 -1.86 18.58 -20.68
C GLN A 10 -1.09 19.76 -21.26
N LEU A 11 0.23 19.75 -21.08
CA LEU A 11 1.14 20.74 -21.65
C LEU A 11 1.11 20.69 -23.19
N ASP A 12 0.72 21.80 -23.83
CA ASP A 12 0.79 21.94 -25.29
C ASP A 12 1.84 22.99 -25.67
N LEU A 13 3.08 22.52 -25.85
CA LEU A 13 4.19 23.39 -26.24
C LEU A 13 3.96 24.09 -27.59
N ARG A 14 3.23 23.46 -28.52
CA ARG A 14 3.00 24.06 -29.85
C ARG A 14 2.06 25.26 -29.76
N ALA A 15 1.02 25.15 -28.94
CA ALA A 15 0.12 26.27 -28.70
C ALA A 15 0.85 27.44 -28.03
N VAL A 16 1.76 27.16 -27.09
CA VAL A 16 2.54 28.20 -26.42
C VAL A 16 3.57 28.84 -27.34
N GLU A 17 4.25 28.06 -28.19
CA GLU A 17 5.16 28.58 -29.24
C GLU A 17 4.42 29.58 -30.15
N GLN A 18 3.20 29.25 -30.59
CA GLN A 18 2.38 30.12 -31.44
C GLN A 18 1.92 31.41 -30.74
N LEU A 19 1.72 31.37 -29.42
CA LEU A 19 1.23 32.51 -28.65
C LEU A 19 2.35 33.44 -28.19
N CYS A 20 3.54 32.90 -27.94
CA CYS A 20 4.65 33.65 -27.36
C CYS A 20 5.70 34.07 -28.39
N ASP A 21 5.64 33.58 -29.64
CA ASP A 21 6.65 33.84 -30.70
C ASP A 21 8.08 33.48 -30.24
N LEU A 22 8.18 32.56 -29.27
CA LEU A 22 9.42 32.05 -28.71
C LEU A 22 9.75 30.70 -29.33
N SER A 23 11.04 30.42 -29.53
CA SER A 23 11.48 29.10 -29.93
C SER A 23 11.26 28.08 -28.82
N ARG A 24 11.15 26.80 -29.20
CA ARG A 24 11.00 25.70 -28.24
C ARG A 24 12.06 25.69 -27.15
N ASN A 25 13.31 25.99 -27.50
CA ASN A 25 14.42 25.99 -26.55
C ASN A 25 14.28 27.13 -25.53
N GLU A 26 13.93 28.34 -25.99
CA GLU A 26 13.68 29.48 -25.11
C GLU A 26 12.49 29.22 -24.18
N LEU A 27 11.45 28.56 -24.69
CA LEU A 27 10.30 28.18 -23.88
C LEU A 27 10.67 27.15 -22.80
N VAL A 28 11.49 26.17 -23.16
CA VAL A 28 11.98 25.15 -22.22
C VAL A 28 12.87 25.77 -21.15
N GLU A 29 13.73 26.73 -21.50
CA GLU A 29 14.54 27.47 -20.53
C GLU A 29 13.67 28.35 -19.63
N ALA A 30 12.68 29.05 -20.19
CA ALA A 30 11.78 29.91 -19.44
C ALA A 30 10.90 29.13 -18.45
N LEU A 31 10.44 27.94 -18.84
CA LEU A 31 9.63 27.06 -18.00
C LEU A 31 10.49 26.27 -17.01
N GLY A 32 11.76 26.00 -17.32
CA GLY A 32 12.75 25.47 -16.40
C GLY A 32 12.30 24.18 -15.70
N THR A 33 12.07 24.27 -14.38
CA THR A 33 11.65 23.17 -13.51
C THR A 33 10.15 22.91 -13.48
N LEU A 34 9.34 23.74 -14.15
CA LEU A 34 7.90 23.54 -14.27
C LEU A 34 7.54 22.44 -15.27
N ILE A 35 8.48 22.05 -16.14
CA ILE A 35 8.28 21.02 -17.15
C ILE A 35 9.45 20.04 -17.21
N TYR A 36 9.14 18.78 -17.50
CA TYR A 36 10.11 17.72 -17.72
C TYR A 36 9.77 16.96 -19.00
N GLU A 37 10.79 16.39 -19.64
CA GLU A 37 10.60 15.51 -20.80
C GLU A 37 10.58 14.06 -20.30
N ASP A 38 9.49 13.32 -20.54
CA ASP A 38 9.41 11.91 -20.14
C ASP A 38 10.15 11.02 -21.15
N PRO A 39 11.23 10.31 -20.75
CA PRO A 39 11.96 9.42 -21.65
C PRO A 39 11.16 8.21 -22.12
N SER A 40 10.07 7.85 -21.43
CA SER A 40 9.22 6.68 -21.75
C SER A 40 8.21 7.01 -22.85
N GLU A 41 7.66 8.23 -22.80
CA GLU A 41 6.59 8.69 -23.68
C GLU A 41 7.11 9.70 -24.73
N ASN A 42 8.38 10.11 -24.62
CA ASN A 42 9.05 11.09 -25.46
C ASN A 42 8.23 12.38 -25.64
N ARG A 43 7.60 12.84 -24.55
CA ARG A 43 6.77 14.05 -24.52
C ARG A 43 7.12 14.93 -23.34
N TRP A 44 6.81 16.22 -23.49
CA TRP A 44 6.93 17.19 -22.42
C TRP A 44 5.70 17.17 -21.52
N VAL A 45 5.94 17.18 -20.22
CA VAL A 45 4.92 17.07 -19.18
C VAL A 45 5.17 18.11 -18.10
N LEU A 46 4.11 18.55 -17.42
CA LEU A 46 4.23 19.44 -16.28
C LEU A 46 4.89 18.72 -15.09
N ALA A 47 5.57 19.48 -14.24
CA ALA A 47 6.18 18.98 -13.01
C ALA A 47 5.17 18.23 -12.13
N ASP A 48 3.97 18.76 -11.96
CA ASP A 48 2.92 18.14 -11.14
C ASP A 48 2.51 16.76 -11.68
N GLU A 49 2.41 16.59 -13.00
CA GLU A 49 2.12 15.29 -13.62
C GLU A 49 3.33 14.36 -13.55
N TYR A 50 4.53 14.88 -13.82
CA TYR A 50 5.75 14.09 -13.92
C TYR A 50 6.29 13.59 -12.57
N LEU A 51 6.19 14.42 -11.53
CA LEU A 51 6.65 14.13 -10.17
C LEU A 51 5.58 13.48 -9.30
N SER A 52 4.40 13.17 -9.87
CA SER A 52 3.33 12.42 -9.19
C SER A 52 3.16 11.00 -9.76
N GLY A 53 2.52 10.12 -8.97
CA GLY A 53 2.27 8.74 -9.38
C GLY A 53 3.45 7.80 -9.13
N ASN A 54 3.80 6.96 -10.12
CA ASN A 54 4.84 5.94 -9.96
C ASN A 54 6.26 6.51 -10.12
N VAL A 55 6.64 7.38 -9.18
CA VAL A 55 7.93 8.07 -9.12
C VAL A 55 9.10 7.08 -9.17
N ARG A 56 9.00 5.92 -8.50
CA ARG A 56 10.07 4.91 -8.49
C ARG A 56 10.32 4.32 -9.87
N SER A 57 9.27 4.01 -10.63
CA SER A 57 9.40 3.51 -12.00
C SER A 57 9.99 4.58 -12.92
N ARG A 58 9.47 5.82 -12.84
CA ARG A 58 9.98 6.94 -13.63
C ARG A 58 11.44 7.26 -13.32
N LEU A 59 11.86 7.16 -12.06
CA LEU A 59 13.26 7.36 -11.66
C LEU A 59 14.19 6.34 -12.30
N ARG A 60 13.78 5.06 -12.37
CA ARG A 60 14.57 4.02 -13.06
C ARG A 60 14.72 4.34 -14.55
N ALA A 61 13.61 4.70 -15.22
CA ALA A 61 13.63 5.08 -16.63
C ALA A 61 14.52 6.30 -16.88
N ALA A 62 14.38 7.35 -16.06
CA ALA A 62 15.19 8.56 -16.15
C ALA A 62 16.68 8.29 -15.92
N LYS A 63 17.05 7.41 -14.97
CA LYS A 63 18.44 7.01 -14.75
C LYS A 63 19.01 6.27 -15.95
N SER A 64 18.26 5.33 -16.53
CA SER A 64 18.69 4.62 -17.73
C SER A 64 18.87 5.57 -18.92
N ALA A 65 17.95 6.51 -19.12
CA ALA A 65 18.03 7.49 -20.20
C ALA A 65 19.20 8.47 -20.00
N ALA A 66 19.44 8.92 -18.76
CA ALA A 66 20.53 9.84 -18.44
C ALA A 66 21.93 9.30 -18.72
N LEU A 67 22.10 7.97 -18.83
CA LEU A 67 23.38 7.36 -19.22
C LEU A 67 23.75 7.64 -20.68
N PHE A 68 22.75 7.77 -21.56
CA PHE A 68 22.94 8.02 -22.99
C PHE A 68 22.70 9.49 -23.35
N GLU A 69 21.80 10.14 -22.62
CA GLU A 69 21.31 11.47 -22.93
C GLU A 69 21.38 12.40 -21.69
N PRO A 70 22.42 13.24 -21.57
CA PRO A 70 22.64 14.10 -20.41
C PRO A 70 21.49 15.05 -20.06
N ARG A 71 20.59 15.35 -21.02
CA ARG A 71 19.40 16.17 -20.79
C ARG A 71 18.46 15.63 -19.71
N PHE A 72 18.49 14.31 -19.45
CA PHE A 72 17.66 13.68 -18.41
C PHE A 72 18.26 13.72 -17.01
N VAL A 73 19.47 14.26 -16.83
CA VAL A 73 20.09 14.42 -15.48
C VAL A 73 19.21 15.28 -14.58
N ARG A 74 18.61 16.34 -15.10
CA ARG A 74 17.65 17.19 -14.34
C ARG A 74 16.42 16.40 -13.88
N ASN A 75 15.96 15.43 -14.68
CA ASN A 75 14.81 14.61 -14.33
C ASN A 75 15.16 13.67 -13.18
N VAL A 76 16.37 13.10 -13.18
CA VAL A 76 16.86 12.23 -12.10
C VAL A 76 16.91 13.01 -10.80
N GLN A 77 17.53 14.19 -10.80
CA GLN A 77 17.61 15.05 -9.61
C GLN A 77 16.23 15.41 -9.05
N ALA A 78 15.30 15.79 -9.93
CA ALA A 78 13.94 16.13 -9.53
C ALA A 78 13.19 14.93 -8.93
N LEU A 79 13.30 13.76 -9.56
CA LEU A 79 12.64 12.54 -9.10
C LEU A 79 13.26 12.01 -7.80
N GLU A 80 14.58 12.10 -7.63
CA GLU A 80 15.24 11.71 -6.37
C GLU A 80 14.76 12.53 -5.17
N GLY A 81 14.49 13.82 -5.38
CA GLY A 81 13.96 14.71 -4.34
C GLY A 81 12.53 14.39 -3.89
N VAL A 82 11.74 13.66 -4.69
CA VAL A 82 10.33 13.37 -4.40
C VAL A 82 10.06 11.89 -4.12
N VAL A 83 11.08 11.02 -4.11
CA VAL A 83 10.90 9.59 -3.79
C VAL A 83 10.46 9.45 -2.34
N PRO A 84 9.28 8.86 -2.06
CA PRO A 84 8.87 8.61 -0.69
C PRO A 84 9.82 7.65 0.02
N PRO A 85 10.11 7.87 1.32
CA PRO A 85 10.97 6.99 2.09
C PRO A 85 10.44 5.56 2.05
N MET A 86 11.36 4.59 2.12
CA MET A 86 10.99 3.20 2.32
C MET A 86 10.53 3.03 3.76
N LEU A 87 9.26 2.65 3.94
CA LEU A 87 8.75 2.25 5.24
C LEU A 87 9.19 0.80 5.51
N GLY A 88 9.84 0.57 6.65
CA GLY A 88 10.10 -0.77 7.15
C GLY A 88 8.86 -1.38 7.82
N PRO A 89 8.88 -2.67 8.17
CA PRO A 89 7.77 -3.31 8.89
C PRO A 89 7.41 -2.63 10.22
N GLY A 90 8.40 -2.03 10.89
CA GLY A 90 8.19 -1.30 12.15
C GLY A 90 7.64 0.11 11.98
N ASP A 91 7.67 0.67 10.77
CA ASP A 91 7.14 2.01 10.46
C ASP A 91 5.68 1.96 9.98
N ILE A 92 5.11 0.75 9.90
CA ILE A 92 3.73 0.49 9.49
C ILE A 92 2.95 0.12 10.74
N ASP A 93 2.17 1.07 11.27
CA ASP A 93 1.20 0.79 12.32
C ASP A 93 -0.14 0.41 11.70
N ALA A 94 -0.67 -0.73 12.12
CA ALA A 94 -1.94 -1.24 11.65
C ALA A 94 -2.81 -1.56 12.86
N GLY A 95 -3.78 -0.67 13.12
CA GLY A 95 -4.77 -0.91 14.16
C GLY A 95 -5.56 -2.20 13.89
N LEU A 96 -6.01 -2.86 14.97
CA LEU A 96 -6.97 -3.96 14.87
C LEU A 96 -8.22 -3.45 14.15
N GLY A 97 -8.32 -3.81 12.89
CA GLY A 97 -9.39 -3.39 12.02
C GLY A 97 -8.97 -2.64 10.75
N ALA A 98 -7.68 -2.60 10.42
CA ALA A 98 -7.23 -2.04 9.15
C ALA A 98 -7.81 -2.87 7.98
N PRO A 99 -8.56 -2.25 7.06
CA PRO A 99 -9.33 -2.96 6.02
C PRO A 99 -8.45 -3.70 5.00
N TRP A 100 -7.16 -3.40 4.97
CA TRP A 100 -6.17 -4.04 4.09
C TRP A 100 -5.53 -5.28 4.71
N ILE A 101 -5.77 -5.57 5.99
CA ILE A 101 -5.32 -6.81 6.63
C ILE A 101 -6.36 -7.91 6.36
N PRO A 102 -5.97 -9.05 5.78
CA PRO A 102 -6.87 -10.19 5.61
C PRO A 102 -7.41 -10.75 6.93
N ALA A 103 -8.65 -11.24 6.93
CA ALA A 103 -9.31 -11.73 8.14
C ALA A 103 -8.62 -12.98 8.73
N ASP A 104 -8.08 -13.86 7.89
CA ASP A 104 -7.33 -15.06 8.27
C ASP A 104 -6.03 -14.73 9.01
N VAL A 105 -5.36 -13.63 8.65
CA VAL A 105 -4.18 -13.14 9.36
C VAL A 105 -4.55 -12.73 10.80
N ILE A 106 -5.71 -12.07 10.97
CA ILE A 106 -6.20 -11.66 12.29
C ILE A 106 -6.68 -12.87 13.10
N GLU A 107 -7.33 -13.85 12.47
CA GLU A 107 -7.72 -15.12 13.11
C GLU A 107 -6.50 -15.87 13.65
N GLY A 108 -5.45 -16.00 12.83
CA GLY A 108 -4.19 -16.60 13.24
C GLY A 108 -3.53 -15.85 14.40
N PHE A 109 -3.54 -14.52 14.36
CA PHE A 109 -3.03 -13.69 15.45
C PHE A 109 -3.80 -13.88 16.76
N VAL A 110 -5.14 -13.92 16.70
CA VAL A 110 -5.99 -14.17 17.89
C VAL A 110 -5.75 -15.57 18.44
N GLN A 111 -5.63 -16.58 17.59
CA GLN A 111 -5.34 -17.95 18.00
C GLN A 111 -3.95 -18.10 18.65
N GLN A 112 -2.96 -17.34 18.16
CA GLN A 112 -1.60 -17.29 18.72
C GLN A 112 -1.59 -16.64 20.11
N LEU A 113 -2.35 -15.56 20.31
CA LEU A 113 -2.44 -14.84 21.58
C LEU A 113 -3.30 -15.55 22.62
N MET A 114 -4.38 -16.21 22.19
CA MET A 114 -5.37 -16.85 23.05
C MET A 114 -5.61 -18.30 22.60
N PRO A 115 -4.67 -19.21 22.90
CA PRO A 115 -4.76 -20.61 22.45
C PRO A 115 -5.96 -21.37 23.02
N GLU A 116 -6.51 -20.93 24.16
CA GLU A 116 -7.72 -21.49 24.77
C GLU A 116 -9.03 -21.14 24.05
N VAL A 117 -9.01 -20.14 23.15
CA VAL A 117 -10.17 -19.80 22.32
C VAL A 117 -10.16 -20.71 21.10
N SER A 118 -11.32 -21.26 20.74
CA SER A 118 -11.46 -22.15 19.58
C SER A 118 -12.64 -21.72 18.71
N GLY A 119 -12.53 -21.96 17.41
CA GLY A 119 -13.57 -21.59 16.45
C GLY A 119 -13.76 -20.07 16.33
N VAL A 120 -12.65 -19.33 16.33
CA VAL A 120 -12.66 -17.89 16.02
C VAL A 120 -13.00 -17.73 14.54
N THR A 121 -13.98 -16.88 14.24
CA THR A 121 -14.33 -16.46 12.90
C THR A 121 -14.40 -14.95 12.89
N ILE A 122 -13.60 -14.33 12.02
CA ILE A 122 -13.53 -12.88 11.85
C ILE A 122 -14.11 -12.54 10.49
N THR A 123 -15.08 -11.63 10.49
CA THR A 123 -15.68 -11.11 9.26
C THR A 123 -15.53 -9.61 9.23
N PHE A 124 -14.93 -9.12 8.14
CA PHE A 124 -14.88 -7.69 7.84
C PHE A 124 -16.05 -7.31 6.95
N TYR A 125 -16.83 -6.30 7.36
CA TYR A 125 -17.89 -5.71 6.55
C TYR A 125 -17.40 -4.39 5.96
N ASP A 126 -17.02 -4.43 4.67
CA ASP A 126 -16.49 -3.30 3.90
C ASP A 126 -17.38 -2.04 3.93
N ARG A 127 -18.70 -2.22 3.78
CA ARG A 127 -19.69 -1.13 3.67
C ARG A 127 -19.81 -0.28 4.93
N ILE A 128 -19.48 -0.84 6.08
CA ILE A 128 -19.60 -0.18 7.38
C ILE A 128 -18.28 -0.14 8.13
N SER A 129 -17.17 -0.51 7.46
CA SER A 129 -15.81 -0.61 8.02
C SER A 129 -15.79 -1.28 9.41
N THR A 130 -16.64 -2.29 9.62
CA THR A 130 -16.85 -2.90 10.93
C THR A 130 -16.36 -4.33 10.93
N TRP A 131 -15.60 -4.67 11.97
CA TRP A 131 -15.11 -6.01 12.24
C TRP A 131 -16.05 -6.74 13.19
N LYS A 132 -16.46 -7.95 12.82
CA LYS A 132 -17.26 -8.82 13.67
C LYS A 132 -16.48 -10.08 13.98
N MET A 133 -16.16 -10.24 15.26
CA MET A 133 -15.52 -11.44 15.79
C MET A 133 -16.58 -12.35 16.41
N ARG A 134 -16.57 -13.62 16.05
CA ARG A 134 -17.34 -14.68 16.71
C ARG A 134 -16.36 -15.73 17.20
N TRP A 135 -16.58 -16.27 18.38
CA TRP A 135 -15.84 -17.42 18.88
C TRP A 135 -16.79 -18.33 19.66
N HIS A 136 -16.41 -19.61 19.80
CA HIS A 136 -17.17 -20.58 20.57
C HIS A 136 -16.40 -20.94 21.84
N LYS A 137 -17.05 -20.84 22.99
CA LYS A 137 -16.46 -21.23 24.28
C LYS A 137 -16.47 -22.75 24.40
N TRP A 138 -15.34 -23.33 24.80
CA TRP A 138 -15.18 -24.76 25.05
C TRP A 138 -16.22 -25.26 26.06
N GLN A 139 -16.90 -26.38 25.75
CA GLN A 139 -17.80 -27.08 26.67
C GLN A 139 -16.98 -28.02 27.55
N GLU A 140 -17.05 -27.85 28.87
CA GLU A 140 -16.47 -28.79 29.83
C GLU A 140 -17.00 -30.20 29.58
N LYS A 141 -16.12 -31.12 29.19
CA LYS A 141 -16.41 -32.55 29.23
C LYS A 141 -16.65 -32.94 30.69
N LYS A 142 -17.92 -33.14 31.05
CA LYS A 142 -18.36 -33.82 32.28
C LYS A 142 -17.63 -35.17 32.37
N LYS A 143 -16.55 -35.26 33.14
CA LYS A 143 -15.96 -36.54 33.58
C LYS A 143 -17.02 -37.23 34.44
N MET A 144 -17.87 -38.05 33.83
CA MET A 144 -18.54 -39.11 34.57
C MET A 144 -17.43 -40.02 35.07
N LEU A 145 -17.18 -39.95 36.38
CA LEU A 145 -16.28 -40.81 37.09
C LEU A 145 -16.91 -42.21 37.05
N ASN A 146 -16.30 -43.14 36.32
CA ASN A 146 -16.70 -44.54 36.30
C ASN A 146 -16.31 -45.19 37.65
N LEU A 147 -16.96 -44.81 38.75
CA LEU A 147 -16.84 -45.51 40.03
C LEU A 147 -17.86 -46.64 40.10
N SER A 148 -17.67 -47.66 39.28
CA SER A 148 -18.29 -48.98 39.49
C SER A 148 -17.21 -50.05 39.36
N GLY A 149 -16.24 -50.02 40.27
CA GLY A 149 -15.08 -50.90 40.25
C GLY A 149 -14.49 -51.16 41.64
N VAL A 150 -15.31 -51.19 42.69
CA VAL A 150 -14.87 -51.67 44.01
C VAL A 150 -15.81 -52.80 44.45
N ARG A 151 -15.50 -54.04 44.06
CA ARG A 151 -16.09 -55.22 44.70
C ARG A 151 -15.35 -55.46 46.01
N ARG A 152 -16.06 -55.31 47.13
CA ARG A 152 -15.57 -55.61 48.48
C ARG A 152 -15.38 -57.13 48.64
N ALA A 153 -14.30 -57.53 49.29
CA ALA A 153 -14.04 -58.90 49.72
C ALA A 153 -15.03 -59.34 50.83
N PRO A 154 -15.43 -60.62 50.92
CA PRO A 154 -16.32 -61.11 51.96
C PRO A 154 -15.56 -61.44 53.26
N MET A 155 -16.09 -61.02 54.41
CA MET A 155 -15.65 -61.46 55.74
C MET A 155 -16.80 -62.17 56.45
N ARG A 156 -16.54 -63.39 56.94
CA ARG A 156 -17.47 -64.34 57.60
C ARG A 156 -18.04 -63.79 58.92
N SER A 157 -19.31 -64.10 59.24
CA SER A 157 -19.72 -65.10 60.27
C SER A 157 -21.21 -65.01 60.62
N ASN A 158 -21.94 -66.14 60.64
CA ASN A 158 -22.37 -66.80 61.88
C ASN A 158 -22.69 -68.28 61.56
#